data_AF-A0A7J2LM59-F1
#
_entry.id   AF-A0A7J2LM59-F1
#
_cell.length_a   1.000
_cell.length_b   1.000
_cell.length_c   1.000
_cell.angle_alpha   90.00
_cell.angle_beta   90.00
_cell.angle_gamma   90.00
#
_symmetry.space_group_name_H-M   'P 1'
#
loop_
_entity.id
_entity.type
_entity.pdbx_description
1 polymer ?
#
loop_
_entity_poly.entity_id
_entity_poly.type
_entity_poly.pdbx_seq_one_letter_code
_entity_poly.pdbx_strand_id
1 'polypeptide(L)' 'MIDAYAYIGFWPYWPIKVRKTADLIKLMDKWSIDKAVVSSTRSIFTPNVEDGNQEVCEAVKEFPDRLIG' A
#
# COMPACT_ATOMS: atom_id res chain seq x y z
N MET A 1 8.55 1.74 14.72
CA MET A 1 9.13 2.17 13.44
C MET A 1 8.02 2.53 12.46
N ILE A 2 8.15 3.68 11.78
CA ILE A 2 7.22 4.10 10.72
C ILE A 2 7.97 4.07 9.38
N ASP A 3 7.41 3.39 8.40
CA ASP A 3 7.84 3.47 7.01
C ASP A 3 7.11 4.65 6.34
N ALA A 4 7.86 5.62 5.84
CA ALA A 4 7.30 6.81 5.21
C ALA A 4 6.94 6.61 3.72
N TYR A 5 7.34 5.49 3.10
CA TYR A 5 7.17 5.27 1.67
C TYR A 5 6.87 3.80 1.35
N ALA A 6 5.61 3.42 1.46
CA ALA A 6 5.11 2.11 1.03
C ALA A 6 4.16 2.22 -0.17
N TYR A 7 4.11 1.16 -0.98
CA TYR A 7 3.19 1.06 -2.11
C TYR A 7 2.37 -0.22 -2.06
N ILE A 8 1.10 -0.12 -2.46
CA ILE A 8 0.21 -1.26 -2.75
C ILE A 8 -0.17 -1.28 -4.23
N GLY A 9 -0.64 -2.45 -4.69
CA GLY A 9 -1.10 -2.65 -6.05
C GLY A 9 -0.08 -3.38 -6.93
N PHE A 10 0.00 -2.99 -8.20
CA PHE A 10 0.67 -3.74 -9.25
C PHE A 10 1.85 -2.97 -9.84
N TRP A 11 2.90 -3.72 -10.18
CA TRP A 11 4.05 -3.22 -10.91
C TRP A 11 4.09 -3.83 -12.32
N PRO A 12 4.04 -3.01 -13.39
CA PRO A 12 3.83 -3.53 -14.76
C PRO A 12 5.06 -4.15 -15.41
N TYR A 13 6.26 -3.83 -14.93
CA TYR A 13 7.50 -4.22 -15.61
C TYR A 13 8.03 -5.60 -15.20
N TRP A 14 7.74 -6.05 -13.97
CA TRP A 14 8.12 -7.38 -13.48
C TRP A 14 7.22 -7.84 -12.33
N PRO A 15 7.12 -9.17 -12.07
CA PRO A 15 6.31 -9.67 -10.98
C PRO A 15 6.85 -9.25 -9.61
N ILE A 16 6.01 -8.56 -8.82
CA ILE A 16 6.24 -8.34 -7.39
C ILE A 16 5.38 -9.29 -6.54
N LYS A 17 5.90 -9.65 -5.37
CA LYS A 17 5.30 -10.63 -4.45
C LYS A 17 4.19 -10.04 -3.58
N VAL A 18 4.33 -8.77 -3.20
CA VAL A 18 3.36 -8.04 -2.37
C VAL A 18 2.56 -7.15 -3.28
N ARG A 19 1.24 -7.39 -3.35
CA ARG A 19 0.32 -6.61 -4.19
C ARG A 19 -0.91 -6.16 -3.43
N LYS A 20 -1.40 -6.99 -2.52
CA LYS A 20 -2.58 -6.71 -1.70
C LYS A 20 -2.16 -6.06 -0.38
N THR A 21 -3.06 -5.26 0.18
CA THR A 21 -2.88 -4.63 1.50
C THR A 21 -2.50 -5.64 2.59
N ALA A 22 -3.21 -6.78 2.66
CA ALA A 22 -2.89 -7.83 3.62
C ALA A 22 -1.49 -8.44 3.47
N ASP A 23 -0.93 -8.47 2.25
CA ASP A 23 0.44 -8.95 2.02
C ASP A 23 1.46 -7.93 2.52
N LEU A 24 1.17 -6.63 2.39
CA LEU A 24 1.98 -5.55 2.95
C LEU A 24 2.01 -5.62 4.48
N ILE A 25 0.86 -5.85 5.13
CA ILE A 25 0.79 -6.01 6.60
C ILE A 25 1.68 -7.17 7.07
N LYS A 26 1.61 -8.33 6.41
CA LYS A 26 2.48 -9.48 6.73
C LYS A 26 3.97 -9.15 6.55
N LEU A 27 4.30 -8.38 5.52
CA LEU A 27 5.67 -7.92 5.30
C LEU A 27 6.11 -6.95 6.40
N MET A 28 5.26 -6.01 6.79
CA MET A 28 5.50 -5.09 7.90
C MET A 28 5.75 -5.85 9.22
N ASP A 29 4.93 -6.86 9.53
CA ASP A 29 5.09 -7.68 10.73
C ASP A 29 6.44 -8.42 10.74
N LYS A 30 6.85 -8.98 9.60
CA LYS A 30 8.15 -9.66 9.44
C LYS A 30 9.33 -8.74 9.77
N TRP A 31 9.22 -7.45 9.47
CA TRP A 31 10.27 -6.46 9.68
C TRP A 31 10.03 -5.56 10.89
N SER A 32 9.02 -5.87 11.70
CA SER A 32 8.64 -5.07 12.88
C SER A 32 8.39 -3.58 12.55
N ILE A 33 7.74 -3.33 11.41
CA ILE A 33 7.22 -2.00 11.03
C ILE A 33 5.82 -1.82 11.65
N ASP A 34 5.67 -0.81 12.48
CA ASP A 34 4.41 -0.56 13.20
C ASP A 34 3.37 0.09 12.28
N LYS A 35 3.79 1.11 11.52
CA LYS A 35 2.92 1.86 10.61
C LYS A 35 3.61 2.16 9.29
N ALA A 36 2.82 2.29 8.23
CA ALA A 36 3.31 2.69 6.92
C ALA A 36 2.44 3.81 6.32
N VAL A 37 3.09 4.82 5.76
CA VAL A 37 2.45 5.77 4.84
C VAL A 37 2.40 5.10 3.47
N VAL A 38 1.19 4.91 2.95
CA VAL A 38 0.95 4.06 1.78
C VAL A 38 0.38 4.86 0.61
N SER A 39 0.88 4.60 -0.59
CA SER A 39 0.34 5.09 -1.84
C SER A 39 -0.05 3.94 -2.77
N SER A 40 -1.00 4.19 -3.67
CA SER A 40 -1.33 3.22 -4.72
C SER A 40 -0.37 3.37 -5.90
N THR A 41 0.07 2.23 -6.45
CA THR A 41 0.75 2.18 -7.76
C THR A 41 -0.15 2.63 -8.91
N ARG A 42 -1.48 2.58 -8.76
CA ARG A 42 -2.42 3.14 -9.76
C ARG A 42 -2.22 4.65 -9.91
N SER A 43 -1.95 5.37 -8.82
CA SER A 43 -1.63 6.80 -8.88
C SER A 43 -0.37 7.14 -9.70
N ILE A 44 0.47 6.13 -10.00
CA ILE A 44 1.64 6.26 -10.87
C ILE A 44 1.29 5.89 -12.31
N PHE A 45 0.56 4.80 -12.51
CA PHE A 45 0.42 4.14 -13.81
C PHE A 45 -0.93 4.32 -14.49
N THR A 46 -1.92 4.92 -13.83
CA THR A 46 -3.25 5.17 -14.39
C THR A 46 -3.54 6.67 -14.47
N PRO A 47 -4.20 7.15 -15.54
CA PRO A 47 -4.57 8.56 -15.67
C PRO A 47 -5.65 8.98 -14.67
N ASN A 48 -6.44 8.03 -14.16
CA ASN A 48 -7.44 8.29 -13.15
C ASN A 48 -6.83 8.18 -11.75
N VAL A 49 -6.52 9.33 -11.15
CA VAL A 49 -5.96 9.40 -9.79
C VAL A 49 -6.95 8.94 -8.72
N GLU A 50 -8.26 9.03 -8.99
CA GLU A 50 -9.30 8.66 -8.02
C GLU A 50 -9.29 7.16 -7.71
N ASP A 51 -8.98 6.33 -8.71
CA ASP A 51 -8.88 4.88 -8.50
C ASP A 51 -7.76 4.53 -7.51
N GLY A 52 -6.65 5.29 -7.53
CA GLY A 52 -5.56 5.14 -6.58
C GLY A 52 -5.92 5.64 -5.18
N ASN A 53 -6.62 6.78 -5.10
CA ASN A 53 -7.12 7.31 -3.82
C ASN A 53 -8.12 6.36 -3.17
N GLN A 54 -9.05 5.81 -3.94
CA GLN A 54 -10.03 4.83 -3.48
C GLN A 54 -9.35 3.56 -2.95
N GLU A 55 -8.35 3.03 -3.67
CA GLU A 55 -7.57 1.85 -3.24
C GLU A 55 -6.83 2.11 -1.90
N VAL A 56 -6.23 3.29 -1.73
CA VAL A 56 -5.61 3.69 -0.45
C VAL A 56 -6.65 3.85 0.66
N CYS A 57 -7.78 4.47 0.36
CA CYS A 57 -8.84 4.71 1.33
C CYS A 57 -9.45 3.39 1.83
N GLU A 58 -9.61 2.40 0.95
CA GLU A 58 -10.01 1.04 1.29
C GLU A 58 -8.95 0.34 2.14
N ALA A 59 -7.66 0.46 1.80
CA ALA A 59 -6.57 -0.12 2.58
C ALA A 59 -6.50 0.45 4.01
N VAL A 60 -6.63 1.77 4.16
CA VAL A 60 -6.65 2.44 5.48
C VAL A 60 -7.89 2.03 6.28
N LYS A 61 -9.05 1.90 5.65
CA LYS A 61 -10.27 1.39 6.32
C LYS A 61 -10.09 -0.05 6.82
N GLU A 62 -9.38 -0.89 6.07
CA GLU A 62 -9.12 -2.28 6.46
C GLU A 62 -8.13 -2.39 7.62
N PHE A 63 -7.10 -1.54 7.66
CA PHE A 63 -6.06 -1.55 8.70
C PHE A 63 -5.76 -0.15 9.27
N PRO A 64 -6.72 0.49 9.97
CA PRO A 64 -6.63 1.91 10.35
C PRO A 64 -5.51 2.21 11.36
N ASP A 65 -5.14 1.22 12.18
CA ASP A 65 -4.05 1.38 13.15
C ASP A 65 -2.66 1.15 12.56
N ARG A 66 -2.58 0.64 11.32
CA ARG A 66 -1.33 0.23 10.65
C ARG A 66 -1.01 1.10 9.43
N LEU A 67 -2.00 1.62 8.73
CA LEU A 67 -1.80 2.33 7.47
C LEU A 67 -2.26 3.78 7.55
N ILE A 68 -1.48 4.66 6.91
CA ILE A 68 -1.75 6.09 6.76
C ILE A 68 -1.80 6.38 5.26
N GLY A 69 -2.90 6.96 4.78
CA GLY A 69 -3.11 7.30 3.36
C GLY A 69 -2.86 8.76 3.06
#